data_AF-A0A6G3ZT54-F1
#
_entry.id   AF-A0A6G3ZT54-F1
#
_cell.length_a   1.000
_cell.length_b   1.000
_cell.length_c   1.000
_cell.angle_alpha   90.00
_cell.angle_beta   90.00
_cell.angle_gamma   90.00
#
_symmetry.space_group_name_H-M   'P 1'
#
loop_
_entity.id
_entity.type
_entity.pdbx_description
1 polymer ?
#
loop_
_entity_poly.entity_id
_entity_poly.type
_entity_poly.pdbx_seq_one_letter_code
_entity_poly.pdbx_strand_id
1 'polypeptide(L)'
;MLKMVIRKTMIVYGFIGFLIGLGMLVHSLFNKDFTFYVGEKEVHGIVSGLIAVPFVPLIMAIVGFFHAIVFWFPLIYLYKKLTNNNHSNGGYSQSSKQEATVSE
;
A
#
# COMPACT_ATOMS: atom_id res chain seq x y z
N MET A 1 -5.49 -0.31 13.22
CA MET A 1 -4.24 -0.60 12.48
C MET A 1 -4.47 -0.82 10.99
N LEU A 2 -5.32 -1.77 10.57
CA LEU A 2 -5.51 -2.08 9.13
C LEU A 2 -5.92 -0.86 8.27
N LYS A 3 -6.91 -0.06 8.70
CA LYS A 3 -7.29 1.19 8.02
C LYS A 3 -6.12 2.18 7.84
N MET A 4 -5.22 2.25 8.82
CA MET A 4 -4.07 3.15 8.79
C MET A 4 -2.99 2.64 7.84
N VAL A 5 -2.77 1.32 7.78
CA VAL A 5 -1.88 0.68 6.81
C VAL A 5 -2.41 0.93 5.40
N ILE A 6 -3.67 0.57 5.13
CA ILE A 6 -4.31 0.78 3.81
C ILE A 6 -4.19 2.23 3.36
N ARG A 7 -4.47 3.20 4.23
CA ARG A 7 -4.35 4.63 3.90
C ARG A 7 -2.91 5.02 3.53
N LYS A 8 -1.90 4.53 4.27
CA LYS A 8 -0.49 4.79 3.95
C LYS A 8 -0.09 4.14 2.62
N THR A 9 -0.46 2.89 2.38
CA THR A 9 -0.13 2.18 1.13
C THR A 9 -0.78 2.87 -0.07
N MET A 10 -2.04 3.30 0.07
CA MET A 10 -2.76 4.02 -0.99
C MET A 10 -2.11 5.37 -1.33
N ILE A 11 -1.63 6.10 -0.32
CA ILE A 11 -0.90 7.37 -0.53
C ILE A 11 0.43 7.12 -1.25
N VAL A 12 1.21 6.11 -0.82
CA VAL A 12 2.50 5.79 -1.45
C VAL A 12 2.32 5.38 -2.91
N TYR A 13 1.38 4.48 -3.19
CA TYR A 13 1.09 4.05 -4.56
C TYR A 13 0.50 5.18 -5.42
N GLY A 14 -0.33 6.04 -4.82
CA GLY A 14 -0.83 7.25 -5.50
C GLY A 14 0.30 8.21 -5.86
N PHE A 15 1.25 8.44 -4.96
CA PHE A 15 2.41 9.32 -5.21
C PHE A 15 3.34 8.74 -6.28
N ILE A 16 3.61 7.43 -6.23
CA ILE A 16 4.39 6.73 -7.26
C ILE A 16 3.68 6.81 -8.62
N GLY A 17 2.37 6.53 -8.66
CA GLY A 17 1.57 6.65 -9.86
C GLY A 17 1.56 8.07 -10.43
N PHE A 18 1.55 9.09 -9.57
CA PHE A 18 1.65 10.50 -9.95
C PHE A 18 3.01 10.84 -10.58
N LEU A 19 4.11 10.35 -10.00
CA LEU A 19 5.44 10.52 -10.59
C LEU A 19 5.55 9.84 -11.97
N ILE A 20 4.95 8.65 -12.13
CA ILE A 20 4.90 7.95 -13.43
C ILE A 20 4.06 8.74 -14.43
N GLY A 21 2.89 9.25 -14.03
CA GLY A 21 2.03 10.07 -14.88
C GLY A 21 2.72 11.38 -15.31
N LEU A 22 3.45 12.04 -14.40
CA LEU A 22 4.31 13.18 -14.72
C LEU A 22 5.42 12.81 -15.70
N GLY A 23 6.08 11.67 -15.51
CA GLY A 23 7.08 11.17 -16.44
C GLY A 23 6.52 10.92 -17.84
N MET A 24 5.30 10.37 -17.94
CA MET A 24 4.60 10.18 -19.21
C MET A 24 4.20 11.51 -19.86
N LEU A 25 3.78 12.51 -19.08
CA LEU A 25 3.53 13.86 -19.59
C LEU A 25 4.81 14.48 -20.17
N VAL A 26 5.91 14.42 -19.43
CA VAL A 26 7.20 14.94 -19.89
C VAL A 26 7.63 14.21 -21.17
N HIS A 27 7.50 12.88 -21.21
CA HIS A 27 7.79 12.09 -22.41
C HIS A 27 6.93 12.49 -23.61
N SER A 28 5.64 12.72 -23.38
CA SER A 28 4.67 13.17 -24.39
C SER A 28 4.98 14.58 -24.95
N LEU A 29 5.65 15.44 -24.18
CA LEU A 29 6.12 16.74 -24.69
C LEU A 29 7.24 16.60 -25.72
N PHE A 30 8.07 15.56 -25.62
CA PHE A 30 9.20 15.33 -26.52
C PHE A 30 8.89 14.32 -27.64
N ASN A 31 7.90 13.45 -27.46
CA ASN A 31 7.48 12.45 -28.44
C ASN A 31 6.03 12.67 -28.90
N LYS A 32 5.90 13.12 -30.15
CA LYS A 32 4.60 13.43 -30.79
C LYS A 32 3.76 12.17 -31.03
N ASP A 33 4.40 11.00 -31.11
CA ASP A 33 3.78 9.71 -31.38
C ASP A 33 3.20 9.03 -30.11
N PHE A 34 3.21 9.73 -28.97
CA PHE A 34 2.61 9.19 -27.76
C PHE A 34 1.07 9.13 -27.90
N THR A 35 0.53 7.91 -27.95
CA THR A 35 -0.90 7.63 -28.08
C THR A 35 -1.47 7.13 -26.77
N PHE A 36 -2.55 7.76 -26.32
CA PHE A 36 -3.35 7.29 -25.19
C PHE A 36 -4.74 6.91 -25.67
N TYR A 37 -5.15 5.68 -25.34
CA TYR A 37 -6.43 5.12 -25.74
C TYR A 37 -7.48 5.40 -24.68
N VAL A 38 -8.51 6.16 -25.05
CA VAL A 38 -9.69 6.38 -24.20
C VAL A 38 -10.85 5.61 -24.82
N GLY A 39 -10.95 4.32 -24.50
CA GLY A 39 -11.89 3.41 -25.15
C GLY A 39 -11.51 3.20 -26.62
N GLU A 40 -12.40 3.60 -27.54
CA GLU A 40 -12.17 3.52 -28.99
C GLU A 40 -11.50 4.77 -29.58
N LYS A 41 -11.32 5.82 -28.78
CA LYS A 41 -10.71 7.07 -29.25
C LYS A 41 -9.21 7.11 -28.95
N GLU A 42 -8.43 7.35 -29.99
CA GLU A 42 -7.00 7.62 -29.88
C GLU A 42 -6.78 9.12 -29.65
N VAL A 43 -6.04 9.44 -28.58
CA VAL A 43 -5.59 10.80 -28.29
C VAL A 43 -4.08 10.83 -28.42
N HIS A 44 -3.52 11.82 -29.12
CA HIS A 44 -2.09 11.90 -29.40
C HIS A 44 -1.44 13.16 -28.82
N GLY A 45 -0.10 13.13 -28.76
CA GLY A 45 0.73 14.27 -28.41
C GLY A 45 0.51 14.74 -26.97
N ILE A 46 0.58 16.05 -26.74
CA ILE A 46 0.57 16.61 -25.36
C ILE A 46 -0.73 16.30 -24.61
N VAL A 47 -1.86 16.23 -25.34
CA VAL A 47 -3.17 15.96 -24.75
C VAL A 47 -3.23 14.55 -24.15
N SER A 48 -2.57 13.58 -24.78
CA SER A 48 -2.52 12.20 -24.28
C SER A 48 -1.67 12.07 -23.02
N GLY A 49 -0.54 12.81 -22.96
CA GLY A 49 0.24 12.98 -21.74
C GLY A 49 -0.57 13.63 -20.61
N LEU A 50 -1.35 14.67 -20.91
CA LEU A 50 -2.17 15.38 -19.93
C LEU A 50 -3.25 14.48 -19.31
N ILE A 51 -3.87 13.61 -20.13
CA ILE A 51 -4.87 12.63 -19.68
C ILE A 51 -4.23 11.51 -18.86
N ALA A 52 -3.00 11.11 -19.19
CA ALA A 52 -2.27 10.11 -18.44
C ALA A 52 -1.96 10.56 -16.99
N VAL A 53 -1.76 11.86 -16.75
CA VAL A 53 -1.43 12.40 -15.42
C VAL A 53 -2.47 12.03 -14.35
N PRO A 54 -3.79 12.19 -14.54
CA PRO A 54 -4.79 11.73 -13.56
C PRO A 54 -5.14 10.24 -13.68
N PHE A 55 -5.01 9.63 -14.87
CA PHE A 55 -5.40 8.22 -15.09
C PHE A 55 -4.40 7.21 -14.51
N VAL A 56 -3.10 7.43 -14.72
CA VAL A 56 -2.06 6.52 -14.24
C VAL A 56 -2.05 6.41 -12.71
N PRO A 57 -2.14 7.52 -11.93
CA PRO A 57 -2.26 7.45 -10.48
C PRO A 57 -3.54 6.78 -10.03
N LEU A 58 -4.65 6.97 -10.75
CA LEU A 58 -5.92 6.33 -10.43
C LEU A 58 -5.80 4.81 -10.54
N ILE A 59 -5.23 4.30 -11.64
CA ILE A 59 -4.98 2.86 -11.84
C ILE A 59 -4.03 2.34 -10.76
N MET A 60 -2.92 3.05 -10.50
CA MET A 60 -1.95 2.66 -9.47
C MET A 60 -2.52 2.68 -8.06
N ALA A 61 -3.46 3.59 -7.76
CA ALA A 61 -4.16 3.61 -6.48
C ALA A 61 -5.07 2.38 -6.31
N ILE A 62 -5.74 1.94 -7.37
CA ILE A 62 -6.55 0.71 -7.37
C ILE A 62 -5.65 -0.51 -7.17
N VAL A 63 -4.54 -0.61 -7.91
CA VAL A 63 -3.55 -1.70 -7.74
C VAL A 63 -2.98 -1.70 -6.32
N GLY A 64 -2.60 -0.54 -5.80
CA GLY A 64 -2.11 -0.38 -4.43
C GLY A 64 -3.13 -0.78 -3.37
N PHE A 65 -4.42 -0.56 -3.61
CA PHE A 65 -5.50 -1.00 -2.74
C PHE A 65 -5.62 -2.53 -2.69
N PHE A 66 -5.63 -3.19 -3.85
CA PHE A 66 -5.64 -4.67 -3.90
C PHE A 66 -4.37 -5.26 -3.29
N HIS A 67 -3.21 -4.67 -3.59
CA HIS A 67 -1.95 -5.11 -3.01
C HIS A 67 -1.94 -4.94 -1.48
N ALA A 68 -2.52 -3.86 -0.96
CA ALA A 68 -2.68 -3.66 0.47
C ALA A 68 -3.55 -4.76 1.11
N ILE A 69 -4.65 -5.16 0.47
CA ILE A 69 -5.52 -6.22 0.98
C ILE A 69 -4.82 -7.58 0.93
N VAL A 70 -4.26 -7.96 -0.23
CA VAL A 70 -3.71 -9.30 -0.44
C VAL A 70 -2.45 -9.55 0.39
N PHE A 71 -1.54 -8.58 0.50
CA PHE A 71 -0.29 -8.77 1.25
C PHE A 71 -0.41 -8.42 2.72
N TRP A 72 -1.03 -7.29 3.08
CA TRP A 72 -0.97 -6.82 4.47
C TRP A 72 -2.01 -7.49 5.36
N PHE A 73 -3.13 -7.97 4.81
CA PHE A 73 -4.12 -8.71 5.59
C PHE A 73 -3.55 -10.01 6.18
N PRO A 74 -2.96 -10.93 5.39
CA PRO A 74 -2.37 -12.16 5.96
C PRO A 74 -1.17 -11.86 6.85
N LEU A 75 -0.35 -10.83 6.54
CA LEU A 75 0.79 -10.46 7.38
C LEU A 75 0.36 -9.97 8.77
N ILE A 76 -0.67 -9.12 8.84
CA ILE A 76 -1.22 -8.63 10.11
C ILE A 76 -1.89 -9.78 10.88
N TYR A 77 -2.58 -10.67 10.17
CA TYR A 77 -3.17 -11.87 10.78
C TYR A 77 -2.10 -12.78 11.38
N LEU A 78 -1.01 -13.03 10.64
CA LEU A 78 0.12 -13.83 11.11
C LEU A 78 0.83 -13.17 12.29
N TYR A 79 1.08 -11.86 12.22
CA TYR A 79 1.67 -11.10 13.32
C TYR A 79 0.81 -11.16 14.59
N LYS A 80 -0.51 -11.00 14.45
CA LYS A 80 -1.45 -11.12 15.58
C LYS A 80 -1.44 -12.53 16.16
N LYS A 81 -1.37 -13.57 15.32
CA LYS A 81 -1.29 -14.96 15.76
C LYS A 81 0.01 -15.27 16.51
N LEU A 82 1.15 -14.78 16.01
CA LEU A 82 2.46 -14.97 16.64
C LEU A 82 2.59 -14.18 17.95
N THR A 83 2.07 -12.96 18.01
CA THR A 83 2.15 -12.12 19.22
C THR A 83 1.23 -12.62 20.34
N ASN A 84 0.03 -13.12 20.02
CA ASN A 84 -0.87 -13.71 21.03
C ASN A 84 -0.27 -14.98 21.66
N ASN A 85 0.42 -15.81 20.88
CA ASN A 85 1.08 -17.01 21.38
C ASN A 85 2.28 -16.67 22.30
N ASN A 86 3.02 -15.60 22.01
CA ASN A 86 4.10 -15.13 22.88
C ASN A 86 3.59 -14.51 24.19
N HIS A 87 2.42 -13.85 24.18
CA HIS A 87 1.83 -13.29 25.40
C HIS A 87 1.26 -14.40 26.31
N SER A 88 0.72 -15.49 25.73
CA SER A 88 0.22 -16.63 26.51
C SER A 88 1.34 -17.46 27.16
N ASN A 89 2.56 -17.46 26.60
CA ASN A 89 3.71 -18.16 27.17
C ASN A 89 4.55 -17.30 28.13
N GLY A 90 4.34 -15.98 28.18
CA GLY A 90 4.98 -15.09 29.17
C GLY A 90 4.22 -14.96 30.50
N GLY A 91 2.93 -15.36 30.53
CA GLY A 91 2.05 -15.21 31.70
C GLY A 91 2.26 -16.24 32.82
N TYR A 92 2.98 -17.33 32.57
CA TYR A 92 3.25 -18.37 33.57
C TYR A 92 4.57 -18.19 34.34
N SER A 93 5.32 -17.10 34.10
CA SER A 93 6.60 -16.85 34.79
C SER A 93 6.54 -15.75 35.87
N GLN A 94 5.35 -15.23 36.21
CA GLN A 94 5.19 -14.29 37.33
C GLN A 94 4.38 -14.81 38.53
N SER A 95 3.64 -15.91 38.40
CA SER A 95 2.86 -16.45 39.53
C SER A 95 3.69 -17.27 40.53
N SER A 96 4.88 -17.77 40.16
CA SER A 96 5.68 -18.66 41.02
C SER A 96 6.74 -17.96 41.87
N LYS A 97 6.97 -16.65 41.69
CA LYS A 97 7.94 -15.89 42.50
C LYS A 97 7.32 -15.09 43.64
N GLN A 98 6.00 -14.97 43.69
CA GLN A 98 5.33 -14.16 44.72
C GLN A 98 4.92 -14.98 45.96
N GLU A 99 4.80 -16.31 45.84
CA GLU A 99 4.51 -17.20 46.98
C GLU A 99 5.75 -17.55 47.82
N ALA A 100 6.97 -17.37 47.31
CA ALA A 100 8.20 -17.73 48.02
C ALA A 100 8.71 -16.63 48.98
N THR A 101 8.09 -15.45 49.01
CA THR A 101 8.54 -14.31 49.86
C THR A 101 7.60 -14.00 51.02
N VAL A 102 6.65 -14.89 51.33
CA VAL A 102 5.69 -14.73 52.47
C VAL A 102 6.02 -15.69 53.61
N SER A 103 7.19 -16.34 53.59
CA SER A 103 7.57 -17.32 54.61
C SER A 103 9.03 -17.17 55.02
N GLU A 104 9.37 -16.06 55.67
CA GLU A 104 10.51 -15.96 56.60
C GLU A 104 10.32 -14.78 57.56
#